data_AF-A0A971SCT5-F1
#
_entry.id   AF-A0A971SCT5-F1
#
_cell.length_a   1.000
_cell.length_b   1.000
_cell.length_c   1.000
_cell.angle_alpha   90.00
_cell.angle_beta   90.00
_cell.angle_gamma   90.00
#
_symmetry.space_group_name_H-M   'P 1'
#
loop_
_entity.id
_entity.type
_entity.pdbx_description
1 polymer ?
#
loop_
_entity_poly.entity_id
_entity_poly.type
_entity_poly.pdbx_seq_one_letter_code
_entity_poly.pdbx_strand_id
1 'polypeptide(L)'
;MNSKTIQFYNENAAFYDQEQGDFGFVRIPEREIALNRIKKITDKSLSVLEIGAGTGRYTLEIAPLVKQVTAIDISQGMLDCLFQKVASQGISNVKLLCENFLEMPFEEKFDLIVSFSAIEYLKDDQALFAKISNLLVPGGHLIITTTHNTFFRWWGRMGNYFRQGIYMNAYSKRKMRRLLSSNGLIPVELTDLCLKSIFSKGILLFVHAKK
;
A
#
# COMPACT_ATOMS: atom_id res chain seq x y z
N MET A 1 -3.29 -4.58 -13.73
CA MET A 1 -3.97 -5.78 -13.17
C MET A 1 -4.78 -6.46 -14.28
N ASN A 2 -5.28 -7.69 -14.11
CA ASN A 2 -6.23 -8.26 -15.11
C ASN A 2 -7.66 -7.78 -14.81
N SER A 3 -8.55 -7.81 -15.81
CA SER A 3 -9.94 -7.35 -15.68
C SER A 3 -10.73 -8.05 -14.58
N LYS A 4 -10.51 -9.37 -14.39
CA LYS A 4 -11.14 -10.16 -13.34
C LYS A 4 -10.82 -9.66 -11.92
N THR A 5 -9.59 -9.22 -11.67
CA THR A 5 -9.18 -8.65 -10.38
C THR A 5 -9.94 -7.37 -10.07
N ILE A 6 -9.99 -6.49 -11.06
CA ILE A 6 -10.63 -5.17 -10.93
C ILE A 6 -12.12 -5.38 -10.67
N GLN A 7 -12.75 -6.30 -11.42
CA GLN A 7 -14.14 -6.69 -11.22
C GLN A 7 -14.40 -7.24 -9.80
N PHE A 8 -13.54 -8.15 -9.30
CA PHE A 8 -13.65 -8.66 -7.93
C PHE A 8 -13.68 -7.52 -6.91
N TYR A 9 -12.76 -6.56 -7.00
CA TYR A 9 -12.72 -5.44 -6.05
C TYR A 9 -13.87 -4.45 -6.22
N ASN A 10 -14.33 -4.22 -7.46
CA ASN A 10 -15.52 -3.39 -7.70
C ASN A 10 -16.76 -4.01 -7.05
N GLU A 11 -16.99 -5.31 -7.25
CA GLU A 11 -18.17 -6.02 -6.75
C GLU A 11 -18.16 -6.20 -5.22
N ASN A 12 -16.98 -6.34 -4.62
CA ASN A 12 -16.83 -6.59 -3.18
C ASN A 12 -16.56 -5.31 -2.35
N ALA A 13 -16.47 -4.13 -2.98
CA ALA A 13 -16.09 -2.89 -2.31
C ALA A 13 -16.94 -2.58 -1.07
N ALA A 14 -18.26 -2.78 -1.15
CA ALA A 14 -19.19 -2.52 -0.06
C ALA A 14 -18.95 -3.38 1.20
N PHE A 15 -18.40 -4.59 1.02
CA PHE A 15 -18.13 -5.53 2.11
C PHE A 15 -16.64 -5.56 2.51
N TYR A 16 -15.79 -4.84 1.78
CA TYR A 16 -14.35 -4.93 1.91
C TYR A 16 -13.85 -4.57 3.32
N ASP A 17 -14.41 -3.53 3.94
CA ASP A 17 -14.04 -3.12 5.30
C ASP A 17 -14.36 -4.18 6.34
N GLN A 18 -15.53 -4.81 6.23
CA GLN A 18 -15.95 -5.91 7.11
C GLN A 18 -14.98 -7.08 6.96
N GLU A 19 -14.67 -7.47 5.72
CA GLU A 19 -13.70 -8.51 5.43
C GLU A 19 -12.32 -8.18 6.02
N GLN A 20 -11.83 -6.94 5.88
CA GLN A 20 -10.57 -6.51 6.51
C GLN A 20 -10.65 -6.54 8.05
N GLY A 21 -11.85 -6.41 8.62
CA GLY A 21 -12.13 -6.60 10.04
C GLY A 21 -11.98 -8.06 10.48
N ASP A 22 -12.48 -9.01 9.68
CA ASP A 22 -12.35 -10.45 9.94
C ASP A 22 -10.87 -10.90 9.98
N PHE A 23 -10.01 -10.23 9.21
CA PHE A 23 -8.55 -10.41 9.24
C PHE A 23 -7.84 -9.47 10.24
N GLY A 24 -8.54 -9.01 11.28
CA GLY A 24 -8.04 -8.04 12.26
C GLY A 24 -6.72 -8.44 12.92
N PHE A 25 -6.48 -9.74 13.16
CA PHE A 25 -5.22 -10.24 13.74
C PHE A 25 -3.98 -9.96 12.88
N VAL A 26 -4.15 -9.75 11.56
CA VAL A 26 -3.08 -9.28 10.66
C VAL A 26 -3.16 -7.77 10.49
N ARG A 27 -4.37 -7.26 10.29
CA ARG A 27 -4.59 -5.89 9.82
C ARG A 27 -4.43 -4.83 10.91
N ILE A 28 -4.77 -5.13 12.16
CA ILE A 28 -4.60 -4.20 13.27
C ILE A 28 -3.11 -3.93 13.53
N PRO A 29 -2.23 -4.94 13.71
CA PRO A 29 -0.80 -4.68 13.92
C PRO A 29 -0.13 -4.01 12.70
N GLU A 30 -0.53 -4.39 11.48
CA GLU A 30 -0.08 -3.72 10.24
C GLU A 30 -0.40 -2.22 10.29
N ARG A 31 -1.66 -1.88 10.61
CA ARG A 31 -2.13 -0.50 10.69
C ARG A 31 -1.41 0.30 11.77
N GLU A 32 -1.26 -0.26 12.97
CA GLU A 32 -0.60 0.42 14.08
C GLU A 32 0.86 0.75 13.75
N ILE A 33 1.62 -0.22 13.24
CA ILE A 33 3.04 0.00 12.91
C ILE A 33 3.19 1.03 11.78
N ALA A 34 2.39 0.91 10.73
CA ALA A 34 2.40 1.85 9.62
C ALA A 34 2.06 3.28 10.05
N LEU A 35 0.93 3.48 10.74
CA LEU A 35 0.50 4.81 11.17
C LEU A 35 1.44 5.42 12.22
N ASN A 36 2.01 4.61 13.12
CA ASN A 36 3.01 5.08 14.07
C ASN A 36 4.27 5.59 13.36
N ARG A 37 4.67 4.97 12.24
CA ARG A 37 5.79 5.46 11.45
C ARG A 37 5.44 6.72 10.67
N ILE A 38 4.27 6.74 10.02
CA ILE A 38 3.79 7.90 9.24
C ILE A 38 3.71 9.15 10.14
N LYS A 39 3.04 9.06 11.29
CA LYS A 39 2.87 10.17 12.24
C LYS A 39 4.18 10.81 12.70
N LYS A 40 5.30 10.07 12.70
CA LYS A 40 6.62 10.58 13.11
C LYS A 40 7.33 11.39 12.03
N ILE A 41 6.89 11.28 10.77
CA ILE A 41 7.57 11.90 9.64
C ILE A 41 6.67 12.84 8.83
N THR A 42 5.38 12.94 9.19
CA THR A 42 4.41 13.78 8.49
C THR A 42 4.08 15.06 9.24
N ASP A 43 3.89 16.13 8.49
CA ASP A 43 3.29 17.38 8.94
C ASP A 43 2.43 18.00 7.83
N LYS A 44 1.81 19.15 8.13
CA LYS A 44 0.87 19.87 7.25
C LYS A 44 1.48 20.48 5.99
N SER A 45 2.79 20.38 5.78
CA SER A 45 3.44 20.80 4.55
C SER A 45 3.53 19.69 3.50
N LEU A 46 3.46 18.42 3.90
CA LEU A 46 3.78 17.29 3.02
C LEU A 46 2.65 16.93 2.05
N SER A 47 3.01 16.57 0.81
CA SER A 47 2.15 15.88 -0.15
C SER A 47 2.39 14.37 -0.10
N VAL A 48 1.30 13.60 -0.09
CA VAL A 48 1.34 12.13 0.01
C VAL A 48 0.70 11.49 -1.21
N LEU A 49 1.30 10.44 -1.75
CA LEU A 49 0.67 9.52 -2.69
C LEU A 49 0.41 8.17 -2.02
N GLU A 50 -0.83 7.71 -2.02
CA GLU A 50 -1.20 6.36 -1.59
C GLU A 50 -1.53 5.47 -2.80
N ILE A 51 -0.75 4.42 -3.00
CA ILE A 51 -0.92 3.45 -4.09
C ILE A 51 -1.78 2.28 -3.61
N GLY A 52 -2.92 2.06 -4.28
CA GLY A 52 -3.91 1.05 -3.91
C GLY A 52 -4.67 1.46 -2.65
N ALA A 53 -5.23 2.68 -2.67
CA ALA A 53 -5.90 3.29 -1.52
C ALA A 53 -7.17 2.52 -1.08
N GLY A 54 -7.75 1.71 -1.97
CA GLY A 54 -8.96 0.95 -1.71
C GLY A 54 -10.08 1.82 -1.16
N THR A 55 -10.71 1.34 -0.09
CA THR A 55 -11.81 2.01 0.60
C THR A 55 -11.35 3.05 1.64
N GLY A 56 -10.06 3.38 1.70
CA GLY A 56 -9.55 4.49 2.50
C GLY A 56 -9.04 4.18 3.90
N ARG A 57 -8.75 2.92 4.23
CA ARG A 57 -8.32 2.51 5.58
C ARG A 57 -7.14 3.33 6.14
N TYR A 58 -6.21 3.72 5.27
CA TYR A 58 -5.07 4.57 5.63
C TYR A 58 -5.26 6.01 5.17
N THR A 59 -5.84 6.24 3.98
CA THR A 59 -6.13 7.59 3.45
C THR A 59 -6.82 8.48 4.49
N LEU A 60 -7.87 7.97 5.15
CA LEU A 60 -8.68 8.71 6.12
C LEU A 60 -7.88 9.10 7.37
N GLU A 61 -6.85 8.34 7.72
CA GLU A 61 -5.98 8.58 8.88
C GLU A 61 -4.79 9.49 8.54
N ILE A 62 -4.35 9.46 7.27
CA ILE A 62 -3.22 10.25 6.79
C ILE A 62 -3.66 11.67 6.44
N ALA A 63 -4.83 11.83 5.80
CA ALA A 63 -5.30 13.13 5.32
C ALA A 63 -5.33 14.22 6.41
N PRO A 64 -5.75 13.96 7.66
CA PRO A 64 -5.69 14.95 8.74
C PRO A 64 -4.29 15.36 9.17
N LEU A 65 -3.23 14.65 8.77
CA LEU A 65 -1.84 14.90 9.19
C LEU A 65 -1.04 15.72 8.18
N VAL A 66 -1.51 15.80 6.94
CA VAL A 66 -0.71 16.30 5.80
C VAL A 66 -1.39 17.44 5.05
N LYS A 67 -0.67 18.03 4.09
CA LYS A 67 -1.23 19.05 3.19
C LYS A 67 -2.30 18.46 2.29
N GLN A 68 -1.95 17.37 1.60
CA GLN A 68 -2.82 16.70 0.64
C GLN A 68 -2.44 15.22 0.50
N VAL A 69 -3.45 14.38 0.26
CA VAL A 69 -3.27 12.99 -0.17
C VAL A 69 -3.81 12.83 -1.59
N THR A 70 -2.98 12.33 -2.49
CA THR A 70 -3.41 11.75 -3.76
C THR A 70 -3.59 10.26 -3.54
N ALA A 71 -4.82 9.77 -3.60
CA ALA A 71 -5.18 8.37 -3.40
C ALA A 71 -5.50 7.76 -4.78
N ILE A 72 -4.65 6.83 -5.23
CA ILE A 72 -4.83 6.13 -6.51
C ILE A 72 -5.21 4.68 -6.26
N ASP A 73 -6.26 4.22 -6.94
CA ASP A 73 -6.67 2.82 -6.99
C ASP A 73 -7.22 2.51 -8.39
N ILE A 74 -7.13 1.27 -8.83
CA ILE A 74 -7.64 0.86 -10.14
C ILE A 74 -9.15 0.52 -10.10
N SER A 75 -9.71 0.34 -8.90
CA SER A 75 -11.08 -0.08 -8.67
C SER A 75 -11.97 1.12 -8.35
N GLN A 76 -12.85 1.49 -9.28
CA GLN A 76 -13.80 2.58 -9.09
C GLN A 76 -14.72 2.33 -7.89
N GLY A 77 -15.23 1.11 -7.72
CA GLY A 77 -16.12 0.79 -6.59
C GLY A 77 -15.45 0.98 -5.23
N MET A 78 -14.14 0.73 -5.14
CA MET A 78 -13.36 0.99 -3.92
C MET A 78 -13.22 2.49 -3.66
N LEU A 79 -12.92 3.27 -4.71
CA LEU A 79 -12.82 4.73 -4.61
C LEU A 79 -14.15 5.41 -4.33
N ASP A 80 -15.26 4.86 -4.81
CA ASP A 80 -16.61 5.34 -4.46
C ASP A 80 -16.85 5.21 -2.96
N CYS A 81 -16.48 4.07 -2.34
CA CYS A 81 -16.54 3.91 -0.90
C CYS A 81 -15.63 4.91 -0.15
N LEU A 82 -14.39 5.12 -0.64
CA LEU A 82 -13.48 6.10 -0.06
C LEU A 82 -14.04 7.52 -0.17
N PHE A 83 -14.60 7.90 -1.33
CA PHE A 83 -15.24 9.20 -1.56
C PHE A 83 -16.34 9.48 -0.55
N GLN A 84 -17.25 8.52 -0.33
CA GLN A 84 -18.34 8.68 0.64
C GLN A 84 -17.82 8.87 2.07
N LYS A 85 -16.74 8.19 2.46
CA LYS A 85 -16.14 8.33 3.80
C LYS A 85 -15.40 9.65 3.97
N VAL A 86 -14.68 10.10 2.94
CA VAL A 86 -14.03 11.41 2.93
C VAL A 86 -15.06 12.53 3.08
N ALA A 87 -16.16 12.45 2.30
CA ALA A 87 -17.25 13.41 2.38
C ALA A 87 -17.95 13.41 3.75
N SER A 88 -18.25 12.23 4.31
CA SER A 88 -18.93 12.13 5.61
C SER A 88 -18.09 12.58 6.79
N GLN A 89 -16.76 12.52 6.68
CA GLN A 89 -15.81 13.01 7.69
C GLN A 89 -15.39 14.47 7.48
N GLY A 90 -15.90 15.14 6.44
CA GLY A 90 -15.53 16.53 6.12
C GLY A 90 -14.06 16.70 5.71
N ILE A 91 -13.42 15.63 5.23
CA ILE A 91 -12.04 15.67 4.76
C ILE A 91 -12.04 16.27 3.35
N SER A 92 -11.31 17.37 3.15
CA SER A 92 -11.32 18.11 1.87
C SER A 92 -10.00 18.04 1.10
N ASN A 93 -8.97 17.42 1.67
CA ASN A 93 -7.61 17.39 1.12
C ASN A 93 -7.21 16.03 0.53
N VAL A 94 -8.18 15.30 -0.02
CA VAL A 94 -7.96 14.01 -0.70
C VAL A 94 -8.34 14.13 -2.19
N LYS A 95 -7.38 13.87 -3.07
CA LYS A 95 -7.57 13.74 -4.53
C LYS A 95 -7.68 12.26 -4.88
N LEU A 96 -8.78 11.84 -5.48
CA LEU A 96 -9.01 10.46 -5.90
C LEU A 96 -8.65 10.27 -7.37
N LEU A 97 -7.91 9.22 -7.69
CA LEU A 97 -7.53 8.86 -9.07
C LEU A 97 -7.90 7.39 -9.33
N CYS A 98 -8.90 7.14 -10.16
CA CYS A 98 -9.27 5.79 -10.61
C CYS A 98 -8.41 5.37 -11.80
N GLU A 99 -7.15 5.01 -11.55
CA GLU A 99 -6.17 4.78 -12.61
C GLU A 99 -5.22 3.62 -12.28
N ASN A 100 -4.66 3.03 -13.31
CA ASN A 100 -3.56 2.09 -13.14
C ASN A 100 -2.28 2.87 -12.77
N PHE A 101 -1.79 2.68 -11.54
CA PHE A 101 -0.59 3.38 -11.04
C PHE A 101 0.61 3.29 -11.99
N LEU A 102 0.85 2.15 -12.66
CA LEU A 102 2.01 2.02 -13.56
C LEU A 102 1.85 2.83 -14.85
N GLU A 103 0.63 3.05 -15.30
CA GLU A 103 0.31 3.74 -16.55
C GLU A 103 0.04 5.24 -16.33
N MET A 104 -0.46 5.64 -15.15
CA MET A 104 -0.83 7.03 -14.85
C MET A 104 0.37 7.99 -14.93
N PRO A 105 0.39 8.98 -15.84
CA PRO A 105 1.41 10.02 -15.82
C PRO A 105 1.17 10.98 -14.64
N PHE A 106 2.18 11.17 -13.80
CA PHE A 106 2.15 12.16 -12.73
C PHE A 106 3.08 13.32 -13.09
N GLU A 107 2.56 14.54 -13.01
CA GLU A 107 3.34 15.77 -13.16
C GLU A 107 3.96 16.25 -11.84
N GLU A 108 3.33 15.84 -10.73
CA GLU A 108 3.71 16.21 -9.37
C GLU A 108 4.72 15.22 -8.73
N LYS A 109 5.45 15.71 -7.72
CA LYS A 109 6.32 14.90 -6.85
C LYS A 109 5.73 14.87 -5.45
N PHE A 110 6.09 13.83 -4.70
CA PHE A 110 5.56 13.58 -3.37
C PHE A 110 6.66 13.53 -2.32
N ASP A 111 6.36 14.06 -1.13
CA ASP A 111 7.22 13.96 0.05
C ASP A 111 7.18 12.56 0.65
N LEU A 112 6.02 11.91 0.55
CA LEU A 112 5.78 10.56 1.05
C LEU A 112 4.96 9.75 0.05
N ILE A 113 5.43 8.54 -0.27
CA ILE A 113 4.65 7.54 -1.00
C ILE A 113 4.37 6.38 -0.05
N VAL A 114 3.11 5.95 0.01
CA VAL A 114 2.67 4.82 0.83
C VAL A 114 1.90 3.77 0.04
N SER A 115 1.92 2.52 0.51
CA SER A 115 1.09 1.45 -0.04
C SER A 115 0.99 0.28 0.94
N PHE A 116 -0.21 -0.23 1.19
CA PHE A 116 -0.43 -1.24 2.21
C PHE A 116 -1.13 -2.46 1.62
N SER A 117 -0.41 -3.58 1.52
CA SER A 117 -0.91 -4.83 0.95
C SER A 117 -1.52 -4.70 -0.46
N ALA A 118 -1.00 -3.77 -1.28
CA ALA A 118 -1.48 -3.50 -2.64
C ALA A 118 -0.42 -3.71 -3.75
N ILE A 119 0.85 -3.36 -3.51
CA ILE A 119 1.90 -3.48 -4.54
C ILE A 119 2.12 -4.91 -5.04
N GLU A 120 1.69 -5.90 -4.28
CA GLU A 120 1.74 -7.32 -4.62
C GLU A 120 0.84 -7.72 -5.80
N TYR A 121 -0.10 -6.86 -6.20
CA TYR A 121 -0.92 -7.07 -7.39
C TYR A 121 -0.36 -6.40 -8.66
N LEU A 122 0.64 -5.52 -8.52
CA LEU A 122 1.28 -4.85 -9.64
C LEU A 122 2.28 -5.80 -10.32
N LYS A 123 2.26 -5.79 -11.66
CA LYS A 123 3.21 -6.53 -12.48
C LYS A 123 4.42 -5.62 -12.73
N ASP A 124 5.61 -6.21 -12.77
CA ASP A 124 6.89 -5.52 -12.96
C ASP A 124 7.34 -4.67 -11.76
N ASP A 125 8.05 -5.33 -10.86
CA ASP A 125 8.63 -4.69 -9.68
C ASP A 125 9.64 -3.60 -10.04
N GLN A 126 10.41 -3.75 -11.13
CA GLN A 126 11.41 -2.75 -11.49
C GLN A 126 10.74 -1.47 -11.98
N ALA A 127 9.73 -1.59 -12.85
CA ALA A 127 8.93 -0.44 -13.28
C ALA A 127 8.25 0.27 -12.09
N LEU A 128 7.70 -0.50 -11.15
CA LEU A 128 7.09 0.02 -9.92
C LEU A 128 8.07 0.85 -9.09
N PHE A 129 9.22 0.27 -8.71
CA PHE A 129 10.17 0.95 -7.83
C PHE A 129 10.92 2.10 -8.53
N ALA A 130 11.16 2.00 -9.84
CA ALA A 130 11.68 3.11 -10.65
C ALA A 130 10.70 4.28 -10.67
N LYS A 131 9.41 4.00 -10.87
CA LYS A 131 8.36 5.03 -10.84
C LYS A 131 8.23 5.66 -9.46
N ILE A 132 8.19 4.86 -8.40
CA ILE A 132 8.17 5.36 -7.00
C ILE A 132 9.36 6.29 -6.75
N SER A 133 10.59 5.86 -7.08
CA SER A 133 11.77 6.68 -6.90
C SER A 133 11.67 7.98 -7.70
N ASN A 134 11.24 7.92 -8.97
CA ASN A 134 11.06 9.12 -9.78
C ASN A 134 10.04 10.09 -9.20
N LEU A 135 8.96 9.60 -8.59
CA LEU A 135 7.89 10.44 -8.02
C LEU A 135 8.23 11.02 -6.65
N LEU A 136 9.20 10.48 -5.93
CA LEU A 136 9.68 11.07 -4.68
C LEU A 136 10.53 12.32 -4.92
N VAL A 137 10.36 13.34 -4.07
CA VAL A 137 11.33 14.44 -3.94
C VAL A 137 12.64 13.93 -3.35
N PRO A 138 13.79 14.61 -3.55
CA PRO A 138 15.01 14.31 -2.80
C PRO A 138 14.76 14.37 -1.29
N GLY A 139 15.17 13.34 -0.54
CA GLY A 139 14.90 13.23 0.89
C GLY A 139 13.50 12.69 1.24
N GLY A 140 12.64 12.48 0.23
CA GLY A 140 11.30 11.93 0.38
C GLY A 140 11.31 10.48 0.85
N HIS A 141 10.15 10.03 1.33
CA HIS A 141 10.02 8.76 2.04
C HIS A 141 9.10 7.77 1.33
N LEU A 142 9.44 6.48 1.42
CA LEU A 142 8.58 5.36 1.03
C LEU A 142 8.21 4.56 2.28
N ILE A 143 6.92 4.35 2.53
CA ILE A 143 6.43 3.42 3.58
C ILE A 143 5.48 2.41 2.96
N ILE A 144 5.85 1.13 2.97
CA ILE A 144 4.99 0.07 2.42
C ILE A 144 4.86 -1.13 3.35
N THR A 145 3.72 -1.80 3.28
CA THR A 145 3.58 -3.18 3.74
C THR A 145 3.26 -4.09 2.57
N THR A 146 3.89 -5.26 2.53
CA THR A 146 3.65 -6.23 1.48
C THR A 146 3.87 -7.66 1.96
N THR A 147 3.39 -8.61 1.19
CA THR A 147 3.50 -10.05 1.37
C THR A 147 4.95 -10.52 1.48
N HIS A 148 5.28 -11.13 2.62
CA HIS A 148 6.58 -11.77 2.82
C HIS A 148 6.62 -13.16 2.15
N ASN A 149 7.73 -13.51 1.52
CA ASN A 149 7.92 -14.82 0.90
C ASN A 149 8.30 -15.89 1.92
N THR A 150 7.32 -16.32 2.72
CA THR A 150 7.45 -17.37 3.74
C THR A 150 6.49 -18.52 3.48
N PHE A 151 6.78 -19.70 4.04
CA PHE A 151 5.95 -20.90 3.88
C PHE A 151 4.50 -20.67 4.34
N PHE A 152 4.29 -20.06 5.51
CA PHE A 152 2.95 -19.71 5.99
C PHE A 152 2.21 -18.78 5.04
N ARG A 153 2.91 -17.78 4.48
CA ARG A 153 2.28 -16.84 3.55
C ARG A 153 2.00 -17.47 2.19
N TRP A 154 2.79 -18.46 1.76
CA TRP A 154 2.51 -19.23 0.55
C TRP A 154 1.14 -19.91 0.60
N TRP A 155 0.75 -20.50 1.74
CA TRP A 155 -0.61 -21.04 1.94
C TRP A 155 -1.69 -19.95 1.83
N GLY A 156 -1.48 -18.79 2.45
CA GLY A 156 -2.41 -17.66 2.31
C GLY A 156 -2.52 -17.14 0.87
N ARG A 157 -1.44 -17.18 0.09
CA ARG A 157 -1.47 -16.81 -1.34
C ARG A 157 -2.26 -17.81 -2.17
N MET A 158 -2.18 -19.10 -1.84
CA MET A 158 -3.05 -20.10 -2.47
C MET A 158 -4.53 -19.85 -2.18
N GLY A 159 -4.89 -19.56 -0.92
CA GLY A 159 -6.25 -19.17 -0.57
C GLY A 159 -6.74 -17.94 -1.34
N ASN A 160 -5.90 -16.90 -1.43
CA ASN A 160 -6.21 -15.71 -2.22
C ASN A 160 -6.35 -16.01 -3.72
N TYR A 161 -5.53 -16.91 -4.26
CA TYR A 161 -5.66 -17.34 -5.66
C TYR A 161 -7.00 -18.02 -5.92
N PHE A 162 -7.43 -18.96 -5.07
CA PHE A 162 -8.72 -19.62 -5.23
C PHE A 162 -9.90 -18.67 -5.05
N ARG A 163 -9.76 -17.66 -4.18
CA ARG A 163 -10.82 -16.69 -3.92
C ARG A 163 -10.94 -15.60 -5.00
N GLN A 164 -9.80 -15.08 -5.46
CA GLN A 164 -9.74 -13.86 -6.29
C GLN A 164 -9.27 -14.14 -7.72
N GLY A 165 -8.78 -15.34 -8.00
CA GLY A 165 -8.22 -15.73 -9.30
C GLY A 165 -6.86 -15.11 -9.61
N ILE A 166 -6.08 -14.70 -8.59
CA ILE A 166 -4.84 -13.93 -8.80
C ILE A 166 -3.69 -14.48 -7.97
N TYR A 167 -2.54 -14.61 -8.62
CA TYR A 167 -1.29 -14.94 -7.94
C TYR A 167 -0.56 -13.65 -7.55
N MET A 168 -0.70 -13.25 -6.29
CA MET A 168 -0.05 -12.06 -5.73
C MET A 168 1.46 -12.26 -5.67
N ASN A 169 2.28 -11.23 -5.91
CA ASN A 169 3.71 -11.27 -5.66
C ASN A 169 4.05 -11.44 -4.17
N ALA A 170 5.21 -12.02 -3.89
CA ALA A 170 5.77 -12.10 -2.55
C ALA A 170 7.24 -11.68 -2.59
N TYR A 171 7.68 -11.00 -1.55
CA TYR A 171 9.01 -10.42 -1.48
C TYR A 171 9.79 -11.07 -0.35
N SER A 172 11.08 -11.35 -0.57
CA SER A 172 12.00 -11.58 0.54
C SER A 172 12.68 -10.26 0.91
N LYS A 173 13.20 -10.12 2.13
CA LYS A 173 14.02 -8.96 2.50
C LYS A 173 15.19 -8.73 1.54
N ARG A 174 15.81 -9.81 1.02
CA ARG A 174 16.88 -9.72 0.02
C ARG A 174 16.39 -9.11 -1.29
N LYS A 175 15.25 -9.57 -1.81
CA LYS A 175 14.64 -9.02 -3.03
C LYS A 175 14.26 -7.56 -2.83
N MET A 176 13.63 -7.23 -1.70
CA MET A 176 13.24 -5.86 -1.36
C MET A 176 14.44 -4.92 -1.28
N ARG A 177 15.52 -5.30 -0.58
CA ARG A 177 16.76 -4.50 -0.55
C ARG A 177 17.31 -4.24 -1.94
N ARG A 178 17.32 -5.25 -2.81
CA ARG A 178 17.79 -5.10 -4.19
C ARG A 178 16.95 -4.10 -4.97
N LEU A 179 15.61 -4.21 -4.90
CA LEU A 179 14.69 -3.31 -5.58
C LEU A 179 14.84 -1.86 -5.11
N LEU A 180 15.01 -1.66 -3.80
CA LEU A 180 15.26 -0.33 -3.24
C LEU A 180 16.60 0.23 -3.76
N SER A 181 17.70 -0.50 -3.56
CA SER A 181 19.03 -0.02 -3.92
C SER A 181 19.23 0.20 -5.42
N SER A 182 18.65 -0.65 -6.28
CA SER A 182 18.74 -0.47 -7.74
C SER A 182 17.98 0.76 -8.25
N ASN A 183 17.10 1.32 -7.43
CA ASN A 183 16.29 2.50 -7.75
C ASN A 183 16.67 3.72 -6.89
N GLY A 184 17.86 3.71 -6.28
CA GLY A 184 18.36 4.85 -5.50
C GLY A 184 17.64 5.08 -4.17
N LEU A 185 16.92 4.08 -3.66
CA LEU A 185 16.24 4.16 -2.36
C LEU A 185 17.08 3.49 -1.27
N ILE A 186 17.26 4.18 -0.15
CA ILE A 186 18.03 3.74 1.00
C ILE A 186 17.07 3.21 2.07
N PRO A 187 17.15 1.93 2.45
CA PRO A 187 16.29 1.37 3.49
C PRO A 187 16.63 1.98 4.87
N VAL A 188 15.63 2.57 5.51
CA VAL A 188 15.67 3.03 6.91
C VAL A 188 15.23 1.89 7.84
N GLU A 189 14.18 1.18 7.46
CA GLU A 189 13.68 0.00 8.17
C GLU A 189 13.24 -1.07 7.17
N LEU A 190 13.57 -2.32 7.44
CA LEU A 190 13.07 -3.47 6.70
C LEU A 190 12.88 -4.65 7.65
N THR A 191 11.65 -4.81 8.13
CA THR A 191 11.31 -5.72 9.22
C THR A 191 10.20 -6.68 8.82
N ASP A 192 10.24 -7.86 9.43
CA ASP A 192 9.18 -8.85 9.31
C ASP A 192 8.03 -8.47 10.25
N LEU A 193 6.78 -8.66 9.83
CA LEU A 193 5.57 -8.23 10.54
C LEU A 193 4.48 -9.33 10.50
N CYS A 194 3.66 -9.37 11.56
CA CYS A 194 2.57 -10.33 11.83
C CYS A 194 2.96 -11.82 11.87
N LEU A 195 2.42 -12.57 12.85
CA LEU A 195 2.64 -14.02 13.02
C LEU A 195 4.12 -14.43 13.03
N LYS A 196 4.96 -13.63 13.70
CA LYS A 196 6.37 -13.96 13.93
C LYS A 196 6.47 -14.97 15.07
N SER A 197 7.34 -15.94 14.89
CA SER A 197 7.73 -16.86 15.96
C SER A 197 9.20 -17.21 15.80
N ILE A 198 9.76 -17.98 16.74
CA ILE A 198 11.13 -18.48 16.63
C ILE A 198 11.34 -19.34 15.35
N PHE A 199 10.24 -19.85 14.77
CA PHE A 199 10.22 -20.68 13.56
C PHE A 199 9.65 -19.96 12.32
N SER A 200 9.10 -18.74 12.47
CA SER A 200 8.43 -18.01 11.38
C SER A 200 8.93 -16.58 11.27
N LYS A 201 9.39 -16.21 10.07
CA LYS A 201 9.81 -14.84 9.72
C LYS A 201 8.61 -13.93 9.39
N GLY A 202 7.44 -14.19 9.96
CA GLY A 202 6.20 -13.44 9.71
C GLY A 202 5.62 -13.59 8.31
N ILE A 203 4.47 -12.97 8.08
CA ILE A 203 3.72 -13.07 6.82
C ILE A 203 3.71 -11.78 6.00
N LEU A 204 4.10 -10.65 6.61
CA LEU A 204 4.26 -9.35 5.96
C LEU A 204 5.70 -8.84 6.13
N LEU A 205 6.09 -7.97 5.21
CA LEU A 205 7.26 -7.11 5.31
C LEU A 205 6.78 -5.68 5.51
N PHE A 206 7.34 -5.01 6.50
CA PHE A 206 7.29 -3.57 6.63
C PHE A 206 8.55 -2.97 6.04
N VAL A 207 8.40 -1.93 5.23
CA VAL A 207 9.51 -1.22 4.59
C VAL A 207 9.35 0.26 4.82
N HIS A 208 10.40 0.89 5.33
CA HIS A 208 10.58 2.34 5.32
C HIS A 208 11.89 2.64 4.59
N ALA A 209 11.85 3.45 3.54
CA ALA A 209 13.02 3.87 2.79
C ALA A 209 13.01 5.38 2.54
N LYS A 210 14.17 5.92 2.19
CA LYS A 210 14.38 7.31 1.76
C LYS A 210 14.94 7.36 0.34
N LYS A 211 14.58 8.41 -0.40
CA LYS A 211 15.27 8.80 -1.64
C LYS A 211 16.44 9.73 -1.35
#